data_AF-A0A1X7IRH5-F1
#
_entry.id   AF-A0A1X7IRH5-F1
#
_cell.length_a   1.000
_cell.length_b   1.000
_cell.length_c   1.000
_cell.angle_alpha   90.00
_cell.angle_beta   90.00
_cell.angle_gamma   90.00
#
_symmetry.space_group_name_H-M   'P 1'
#
loop_
_entity.id
_entity.type
_entity.pdbx_description
1 polymer ?
#
loop_
_entity_poly.entity_id
_entity_poly.type
_entity_poly.pdbx_seq_one_letter_code
_entity_poly.pdbx_strand_id
1 'polypeptide(L)' 'MSGIRKPAVILADSMEEYLAPPDPYKNPPKSKLNIYELGKYAERVGKEFDELTAEEILQFKIP' A
#
# COMPACT_ATOMS: atom_id res chain seq x y z
N MET A 1 27.32 12.33 -31.08
CA MET A 1 25.97 11.73 -30.93
C MET A 1 26.07 10.63 -29.88
N SER A 2 25.61 10.88 -28.65
CA SER A 2 25.60 9.87 -27.58
C SER A 2 24.42 8.93 -27.81
N GLY A 3 24.71 7.73 -28.33
CA GLY A 3 23.72 6.69 -28.58
C GLY A 3 23.35 5.99 -27.29
N ILE A 4 22.37 6.53 -26.56
CA ILE A 4 21.72 5.80 -25.47
C ILE A 4 20.94 4.64 -26.12
N ARG A 5 21.50 3.43 -26.05
CA ARG A 5 20.79 2.20 -26.42
C ARG A 5 19.61 2.04 -25.47
N LYS A 6 18.40 2.35 -25.92
CA LYS A 6 17.17 2.01 -25.19
C LYS A 6 17.10 0.47 -25.13
N PRO A 7 16.84 -0.14 -23.96
CA PRO A 7 16.68 -1.58 -23.89
C PRO A 7 15.51 -1.99 -24.79
N ALA A 8 15.71 -3.04 -25.59
CA ALA A 8 14.66 -3.60 -26.42
C ALA A 8 13.56 -4.13 -25.49
N VAL A 9 12.40 -3.50 -25.51
CA VAL A 9 11.21 -4.01 -24.83
C VAL A 9 10.80 -5.27 -25.57
N ILE A 10 10.97 -6.44 -24.95
CA ILE A 10 10.51 -7.70 -25.50
C ILE A 10 8.99 -7.73 -25.32
N LEU A 11 8.26 -7.50 -26.40
CA LEU A 11 6.78 -7.39 -26.41
C LEU A 11 6.08 -8.64 -25.83
N ALA A 12 6.71 -9.81 -25.95
CA ALA A 12 6.17 -11.07 -25.40
C ALA A 12 6.04 -11.02 -23.87
N ASP A 13 7.07 -10.53 -23.17
CA ASP A 13 7.09 -10.45 -21.70
C ASP A 13 6.08 -9.42 -21.18
N SER A 14 5.78 -8.37 -21.97
CA SER A 14 4.76 -7.37 -21.62
C SER A 14 3.32 -7.85 -21.82
N MET A 15 3.11 -8.90 -22.62
CA MET A 15 1.78 -9.42 -22.93
C MET A 15 1.25 -10.33 -21.82
N GLU A 16 2.13 -11.08 -21.15
CA GLU A 16 1.78 -11.91 -20.00
C GLU A 16 1.21 -11.08 -18.84
N GLU A 17 1.80 -9.92 -18.55
CA GLU A 17 1.32 -9.02 -17.49
C GLU A 17 -0.03 -8.39 -17.82
N TYR A 18 -0.35 -8.21 -19.11
CA TYR A 18 -1.64 -7.71 -19.58
C TYR A 18 -2.75 -8.77 -19.59
N LEU A 19 -2.38 -10.06 -19.76
CA LEU A 19 -3.31 -11.19 -19.75
C LEU A 19 -3.54 -11.78 -18.36
N ALA A 20 -2.70 -11.43 -17.39
CA ALA A 20 -2.87 -11.85 -16.00
C ALA A 20 -4.16 -11.26 -15.39
N PRO A 21 -4.85 -12.00 -14.52
CA PRO A 21 -5.95 -11.44 -13.74
C PRO A 21 -5.48 -10.19 -12.98
N PRO A 22 -6.28 -9.11 -12.92
CA PRO A 22 -5.91 -7.93 -12.17
C PRO A 22 -5.77 -8.31 -10.70
N ASP A 23 -4.58 -8.10 -10.14
CA ASP A 23 -4.36 -8.23 -8.70
C ASP A 23 -4.83 -6.95 -8.00
N PRO A 24 -5.92 -6.99 -7.22
CA PRO A 24 -6.47 -5.82 -6.55
C PRO A 24 -5.54 -5.28 -5.46
N TYR A 25 -4.52 -6.04 -5.03
CA TYR A 25 -3.58 -5.67 -3.98
C TYR A 25 -2.19 -5.31 -4.49
N LYS A 26 -1.96 -5.34 -5.81
CA LYS A 26 -0.65 -5.00 -6.40
C LYS A 26 -0.24 -3.54 -6.15
N ASN A 27 -1.22 -2.63 -6.15
CA ASN A 27 -1.04 -1.21 -5.88
C ASN A 27 -2.02 -0.76 -4.80
N PRO A 28 -1.82 -1.18 -3.54
CA PRO A 28 -2.72 -0.82 -2.48
C PRO A 28 -2.58 0.69 -2.19
N PRO A 29 -3.67 1.37 -1.80
CA PRO A 29 -3.59 2.76 -1.40
C PRO A 29 -2.62 2.90 -0.23
N LYS A 30 -1.70 3.87 -0.33
CA LYS A 30 -0.76 4.18 0.76
C LYS A 30 -1.54 4.80 1.92
N SER A 31 -1.70 4.06 3.00
CA SER A 31 -2.23 4.59 4.25
C SER A 31 -1.18 5.46 4.95
N LYS A 32 -1.62 6.55 5.58
CA LYS A 32 -0.77 7.38 6.46
C LYS A 32 -0.61 6.77 7.85
N LEU A 33 -1.41 5.76 8.17
CA LEU A 33 -1.48 5.10 9.47
C LEU A 33 -1.30 3.60 9.31
N ASN A 34 -0.70 2.97 10.32
CA ASN A 34 -0.69 1.52 10.46
C ASN A 34 -2.03 1.06 11.03
N ILE A 35 -2.99 0.81 10.12
CA ILE A 35 -4.37 0.45 10.46
C ILE A 35 -4.43 -0.86 11.26
N TYR A 36 -3.53 -1.80 10.98
CA TYR A 36 -3.48 -3.08 11.68
C TYR A 36 -3.14 -2.93 13.16
N GLU A 37 -2.12 -2.14 13.48
CA GLU A 37 -1.76 -1.88 14.88
C GLU A 37 -2.77 -0.99 15.60
N LEU A 38 -3.37 -0.03 14.88
CA LEU A 38 -4.45 0.78 15.41
C LEU A 38 -5.65 -0.10 15.83
N GLY A 39 -6.02 -1.09 15.02
CA GLY A 39 -7.10 -2.03 15.35
C GLY A 39 -6.80 -2.90 16.56
N LYS A 40 -5.58 -3.46 16.64
CA LYS A 40 -5.14 -4.19 17.85
C LYS A 40 -5.18 -3.32 19.10
N TYR A 41 -4.79 -2.05 18.96
CA TYR A 41 -4.86 -1.10 20.07
C TYR A 41 -6.30 -0.88 20.51
N ALA A 42 -7.20 -0.59 19.57
CA ALA A 42 -8.62 -0.36 19.81
C ALA A 42 -9.28 -1.54 20.55
N GLU A 43 -9.05 -2.77 20.06
CA GLU A 43 -9.51 -4.01 20.71
C GLU A 43 -8.97 -4.13 22.15
N ARG A 44 -7.69 -3.82 22.36
CA ARG A 44 -7.04 -3.94 23.67
C ARG A 44 -7.58 -2.93 24.69
N VAL A 45 -7.90 -1.71 24.26
CA VAL A 45 -8.49 -0.68 25.14
C VAL A 45 -10.01 -0.78 25.23
N GLY A 46 -10.63 -1.65 24.43
CA GLY A 46 -12.07 -1.85 24.40
C GLY A 46 -12.83 -0.65 23.86
N LYS A 47 -12.24 0.08 22.91
CA LYS A 47 -12.86 1.25 22.26
C LYS A 47 -13.14 0.94 20.80
N GLU A 48 -14.23 1.50 20.27
CA GLU A 48 -14.44 1.56 18.83
C GLU A 48 -13.52 2.59 18.18
N PHE A 49 -13.30 2.48 16.87
CA PHE A 49 -12.35 3.36 16.16
C PHE A 49 -12.75 4.85 16.21
N ASP A 50 -14.04 5.14 16.25
CA ASP A 50 -14.62 6.48 16.36
C ASP A 50 -14.52 7.08 17.77
N GLU A 51 -14.21 6.25 18.78
CA GLU A 51 -13.98 6.66 20.16
C GLU A 51 -12.50 6.96 20.46
N LEU A 52 -11.61 6.71 19.49
CA LEU A 52 -10.18 6.99 19.62
C LEU A 52 -9.90 8.49 19.52
N THR A 53 -9.10 9.00 20.45
CA THR A 53 -8.63 10.38 20.42
C THR A 53 -7.56 10.57 19.33
N ALA A 54 -7.42 11.82 18.87
CA ALA A 54 -6.40 12.15 17.88
C ALA A 54 -4.97 11.80 18.35
N GLU A 55 -4.69 11.92 19.65
CA GLU A 55 -3.39 11.58 20.23
C GLU A 55 -3.10 10.07 20.18
N GLU A 56 -4.11 9.23 20.45
CA GLU A 56 -4.01 7.78 20.33
C GLU A 56 -3.75 7.38 18.87
N ILE A 57 -4.47 7.98 17.92
CA ILE A 57 -4.33 7.67 16.48
C ILE A 57 -2.94 8.08 15.95
N LEU A 58 -2.41 9.23 16.39
CA LEU A 58 -1.13 9.77 15.89
C LEU A 58 0.07 8.87 16.19
N GLN A 59 -0.01 8.02 17.21
CA GLN A 59 1.05 7.06 17.56
C GLN A 59 1.30 6.03 16.45
N PHE A 60 0.30 5.79 15.59
CA PHE A 60 0.35 4.79 14.52
C PHE A 60 0.69 5.39 13.16
N LYS A 61 1.15 6.64 13.11
CA LYS A 61 1.54 7.29 11.86
C LYS A 61 2.76 6.62 11.24
N ILE A 62 2.64 6.25 9.96
CA ILE A 62 3.75 5.71 9.18
C ILE A 62 4.59 6.91 8.70
N PRO A 63 5.93 6.89 8.86
CA PRO A 63 6.82 7.96 8.43
C PRO A 63 6.77 8.24 6.92
#